data_AF-A0A133UKD0-F1
#
_entry.id   AF-A0A133UKD0-F1
#
_cell.length_a   1.000
_cell.length_b   1.000
_cell.length_c   1.000
_cell.angle_alpha   90.00
_cell.angle_beta   90.00
_cell.angle_gamma   90.00
#
_symmetry.space_group_name_H-M   'P 1'
#
loop_
_entity.id
_entity.type
_entity.pdbx_description
1 polymer ?
#
loop_
_entity_poly.entity_id
_entity_poly.type
_entity_poly.pdbx_seq_one_letter_code
_entity_poly.pdbx_strand_id
1 'polypeptide(L)'
;MVINDECFFIESNPRLTTSFVGLSSTINQKLAELFVKKIVEERPISSPSLENFSRISIPRVEKDVETESEKLTELEQIPEIISPPYLVNGKVKEGSPIFLAVATGESFEEAEDKIKEVINEAINLLGIDKDAVTWA
;
A
#
# COMPACT_ATOMS: atom_id res chain seq x y z
N MET A 1 -1.82 8.75 17.49
CA MET A 1 -2.39 8.01 18.62
C MET A 1 -3.35 8.94 19.34
N VAL A 2 -4.59 8.50 19.54
CA VAL A 2 -5.58 9.24 20.31
C VAL A 2 -5.60 8.62 21.70
N ILE A 3 -5.22 9.37 22.72
CA ILE A 3 -5.39 8.97 24.12
C ILE A 3 -6.39 9.96 24.71
N ASN A 4 -7.52 9.46 25.22
CA ASN A 4 -8.57 10.29 25.79
C ASN A 4 -9.04 11.42 24.85
N ASP A 5 -9.24 11.12 23.57
CA ASP A 5 -9.64 12.07 22.52
C ASP A 5 -8.65 13.23 22.25
N GLU A 6 -7.44 13.18 22.82
CA GLU A 6 -6.38 14.15 22.55
C GLU A 6 -5.39 13.63 21.50
N CYS A 7 -5.05 14.51 20.55
CA CYS A 7 -4.07 14.24 19.51
C CYS A 7 -2.66 14.56 19.99
N PHE A 8 -1.79 13.55 20.00
CA PHE A 8 -0.37 13.72 20.34
C PHE A 8 0.51 13.62 19.11
N PHE A 9 1.49 14.53 19.02
CA PHE A 9 2.58 14.41 18.06
C PHE A 9 3.53 13.31 18.51
N ILE A 10 3.74 12.30 17.66
CA ILE A 10 4.65 11.19 17.93
C ILE A 10 5.95 11.40 17.16
N GLU A 11 5.84 11.62 15.85
CA GLU A 11 6.98 11.76 14.96
C GLU A 11 6.63 12.61 13.73
N SER A 12 7.67 13.14 13.09
CA SER A 12 7.61 13.76 11.77
C SER A 12 8.65 13.10 10.88
N ASN A 13 8.19 12.59 9.73
CA ASN A 13 9.05 12.04 8.70
C ASN A 13 9.17 13.05 7.56
N PRO A 14 10.30 13.75 7.38
CA PRO A 14 10.48 14.74 6.32
C PRO A 14 10.78 14.06 4.97
N ARG A 15 10.11 12.94 4.67
CA ARG A 15 10.29 12.11 3.48
C ARG A 15 8.94 11.53 3.06
N LEU A 16 8.82 11.12 1.81
CA LEU A 16 7.66 10.35 1.36
C LEU A 16 7.68 8.97 2.04
N THR A 17 6.63 8.67 2.79
CA THR A 17 6.44 7.42 3.53
C THR A 17 5.42 6.54 2.83
N THR A 18 5.28 5.27 3.23
CA THR A 18 4.25 4.38 2.65
C THR A 18 2.84 4.94 2.80
N SER A 19 2.55 5.70 3.87
CA SER A 19 1.28 6.41 4.03
C SER A 19 0.99 7.42 2.92
N PHE A 20 2.01 7.98 2.27
CA PHE A 20 1.85 8.82 1.08
C PHE A 20 1.22 8.06 -0.08
N VAL A 21 1.56 6.77 -0.26
CA VAL A 21 1.01 5.95 -1.34
C VAL A 21 -0.50 5.79 -1.18
N GLY A 22 -0.98 5.45 0.02
CA GLY A 22 -2.43 5.40 0.28
C GLY A 22 -3.10 6.76 0.11
N LEU A 23 -2.50 7.83 0.65
CA LEU A 23 -3.03 9.19 0.48
C LEU A 23 -3.16 9.59 -1.00
N SER A 24 -2.18 9.26 -1.83
CA SER A 24 -2.20 9.57 -3.26
C SER A 24 -3.34 8.89 -4.02
N SER A 25 -3.88 7.78 -3.50
CA SER A 25 -5.04 7.09 -4.08
C SER A 25 -6.39 7.73 -3.72
N THR A 26 -6.43 8.62 -2.73
CA THR A 26 -7.67 9.24 -2.20
C THR A 26 -7.80 10.73 -2.47
N ILE A 27 -6.68 11.40 -2.76
CA ILE A 27 -6.65 12.84 -3.00
C ILE A 27 -6.95 13.10 -4.47
N ASN A 28 -7.97 13.92 -4.74
CA ASN A 28 -8.37 14.32 -6.10
C ASN A 28 -7.43 15.38 -6.72
N GLN A 29 -6.17 15.38 -6.30
CA GLN A 29 -5.11 16.26 -6.76
C GLN A 29 -3.83 15.44 -6.79
N LYS A 30 -3.00 15.66 -7.80
CA LYS A 30 -1.69 15.01 -7.82
C LYS A 30 -0.84 15.56 -6.69
N LEU A 31 -0.68 14.77 -5.64
CA LEU A 31 0.06 15.13 -4.42
C LEU A 31 1.48 15.63 -4.74
N ALA A 32 2.14 15.01 -5.72
CA ALA A 32 3.45 15.45 -6.22
C ALA A 32 3.42 16.87 -6.81
N GLU A 33 2.36 17.24 -7.54
CA GLU A 33 2.20 18.60 -8.07
C GLU A 33 1.97 19.63 -6.96
N LEU A 34 1.27 19.26 -5.88
CA LEU A 34 1.12 20.12 -4.70
C LEU A 34 2.47 20.37 -4.02
N PHE A 35 3.29 19.33 -3.89
CA PHE A 35 4.66 19.46 -3.37
C PHE A 35 5.50 20.40 -4.23
N VAL A 36 5.49 20.24 -5.55
CA VAL A 36 6.25 21.12 -6.47
C VAL A 36 5.76 22.57 -6.36
N LYS A 37 4.45 22.80 -6.46
CA LYS A 37 3.86 24.15 -6.36
C LYS A 37 4.24 24.83 -5.05
N LYS A 38 4.21 24.10 -3.93
CA LYS A 38 4.47 24.69 -2.62
C LYS A 38 5.95 24.87 -2.31
N ILE A 39 6.77 23.84 -2.57
CA ILE A 39 8.17 23.79 -2.14
C ILE A 39 9.10 24.43 -3.17
N VAL A 40 8.84 24.21 -4.47
CA VAL A 40 9.71 24.70 -5.55
C VAL A 40 9.24 26.06 -6.06
N GLU A 41 7.93 26.21 -6.28
CA GLU A 41 7.37 27.43 -6.87
C GLU A 41 6.89 28.45 -5.83
N GLU A 42 6.95 28.11 -4.53
CA GLU A 42 6.47 28.92 -3.40
C GLU A 42 5.02 29.40 -3.53
N ARG A 43 4.21 28.72 -4.35
CA ARG A 43 2.81 29.07 -4.58
C ARG A 43 1.92 28.58 -3.44
N PRO A 44 0.88 29.35 -3.09
CA PRO A 44 -0.14 28.85 -2.17
C PRO A 44 -0.85 27.63 -2.79
N ILE A 45 -1.05 26.61 -1.98
CA ILE A 45 -1.86 25.43 -2.32
C ILE A 45 -3.15 25.50 -1.50
N SER A 46 -4.27 25.10 -2.11
CA SER A 46 -5.50 24.86 -1.38
C SER A 46 -5.38 23.56 -0.58
N SER A 47 -6.20 23.43 0.47
CA SER A 47 -6.34 22.16 1.17
C SER A 47 -6.83 21.09 0.18
N PRO A 48 -6.15 19.94 0.09
CA PRO A 48 -6.59 18.85 -0.79
C PRO A 48 -7.94 18.31 -0.31
N SER A 49 -8.82 17.96 -1.25
CA SER A 49 -10.05 17.23 -0.97
C SER A 49 -9.78 15.72 -0.99
N LEU A 50 -10.34 15.03 0.00
CA LEU A 50 -10.37 13.57 0.07
C LEU A 50 -11.72 13.12 -0.49
N GLU A 51 -11.70 12.18 -1.43
CA GLU A 51 -12.93 11.65 -2.05
C GLU A 51 -13.28 10.24 -1.58
N ASN A 52 -12.29 9.47 -1.14
CA ASN A 52 -12.44 8.06 -0.81
C ASN A 52 -11.64 7.68 0.43
N PHE A 53 -11.88 6.47 0.92
CA PHE A 53 -11.03 5.79 1.89
C PHE A 53 -9.97 4.97 1.17
N SER A 54 -8.79 4.81 1.78
CA SER A 54 -7.77 3.88 1.31
C SER A 54 -7.30 2.96 2.42
N ARG A 55 -7.08 1.70 2.09
CA ARG A 55 -6.42 0.73 2.95
C ARG A 55 -5.10 0.30 2.30
N ILE A 56 -4.02 0.42 3.07
CA ILE A 56 -2.69 -0.04 2.68
C ILE A 56 -2.40 -1.32 3.47
N SER A 57 -1.85 -2.32 2.80
CA SER A 57 -1.28 -3.49 3.48
C SER A 57 -0.01 -3.97 2.81
N ILE A 58 0.87 -4.58 3.61
CA ILE A 58 2.13 -5.18 3.16
C ILE A 58 2.15 -6.62 3.65
N PRO A 59 1.66 -7.59 2.86
CA PRO A 59 1.69 -8.99 3.23
C PRO A 59 3.12 -9.47 3.41
N ARG A 60 3.33 -10.34 4.41
CA ARG A 60 4.62 -10.93 4.74
C ARG A 60 4.49 -12.43 4.86
N VAL A 61 5.57 -13.14 4.51
CA VAL A 61 5.62 -14.59 4.68
C VAL A 61 6.07 -14.94 6.10
N GLU A 62 5.44 -15.93 6.72
CA GLU A 62 5.75 -16.46 8.06
C GLU A 62 6.75 -17.62 8.02
N LYS A 63 7.11 -18.07 6.82
CA LYS A 63 8.11 -19.12 6.56
C LYS A 63 8.72 -18.88 5.19
N ASP A 64 9.85 -19.53 4.92
CA ASP A 64 10.43 -19.54 3.57
C ASP A 64 9.43 -20.16 2.57
N VAL A 65 9.16 -19.45 1.48
CA VAL A 65 8.27 -19.91 0.39
C VAL A 65 8.92 -19.75 -0.97
N GLU A 66 8.52 -20.63 -1.88
CA GLU A 66 8.81 -20.49 -3.30
C GLU A 66 7.59 -19.89 -4.01
N THR A 67 7.86 -19.12 -5.06
CA THR A 67 6.85 -18.35 -5.80
C THR A 67 7.07 -18.55 -7.29
N GLU A 68 5.98 -18.51 -8.05
CA GLU A 68 6.02 -18.54 -9.52
C GLU A 68 6.50 -17.19 -10.08
N SER A 69 7.82 -17.00 -10.12
CA SER A 69 8.46 -15.73 -10.52
C SER A 69 8.11 -15.25 -11.93
N GLU A 70 7.70 -16.16 -12.80
CA GLU A 70 7.20 -15.89 -14.14
C GLU A 70 5.89 -15.09 -14.13
N LYS A 71 5.10 -15.18 -13.05
CA LYS A 71 3.83 -14.47 -12.90
C LYS A 71 3.96 -13.07 -12.30
N LEU A 72 5.18 -12.59 -12.06
CA LEU A 72 5.41 -11.22 -11.59
C LEU A 72 4.83 -10.17 -12.54
N THR A 73 4.96 -10.41 -13.85
CA THR A 73 4.42 -9.50 -14.86
C THR A 73 2.89 -9.41 -14.80
N GLU A 74 2.23 -10.53 -14.45
CA GLU A 74 0.77 -10.58 -14.27
C GLU A 74 0.36 -9.86 -12.98
N LEU A 75 1.15 -10.01 -11.91
CA LEU A 75 0.91 -9.30 -10.65
C LEU A 75 0.99 -7.77 -10.82
N GLU A 76 1.92 -7.28 -11.64
CA GLU A 76 2.04 -5.85 -11.98
C GLU A 76 0.81 -5.30 -12.73
N GLN A 77 -0.02 -6.16 -13.32
CA GLN A 77 -1.26 -5.72 -13.98
C GLN A 77 -2.41 -5.50 -13.00
N ILE A 78 -2.29 -5.95 -11.74
CA ILE A 78 -3.31 -5.72 -10.72
C ILE A 78 -3.18 -4.25 -10.24
N PRO A 79 -4.16 -3.37 -10.52
CA PRO A 79 -4.02 -1.93 -10.26
C PRO A 79 -3.73 -1.57 -8.81
N GLU A 80 -4.24 -2.36 -7.88
CA GLU A 80 -4.07 -2.20 -6.44
C GLU A 80 -2.69 -2.64 -5.94
N ILE A 81 -1.87 -3.31 -6.76
CA ILE A 81 -0.49 -3.68 -6.42
C ILE A 81 0.46 -2.57 -6.85
N ILE A 82 1.00 -1.83 -5.89
CA ILE A 82 1.86 -0.66 -6.16
C ILE A 82 3.34 -1.04 -6.29
N SER A 83 3.78 -2.05 -5.55
CA SER A 83 5.14 -2.59 -5.64
C SER A 83 5.05 -4.10 -5.72
N PRO A 84 5.42 -4.73 -6.85
CA PRO A 84 5.56 -6.18 -6.93
C PRO A 84 6.70 -6.66 -6.00
N PRO A 85 6.78 -7.95 -5.67
CA PRO A 85 7.79 -8.47 -4.77
C PRO A 85 9.19 -8.38 -5.33
N TYR A 86 10.14 -8.00 -4.47
CA TYR A 86 11.57 -8.10 -4.74
C TYR A 86 12.03 -9.55 -4.57
N LEU A 87 11.67 -10.41 -5.52
CA LEU A 87 12.04 -11.82 -5.49
C LEU A 87 13.49 -12.02 -5.96
N VAL A 88 14.25 -12.79 -5.20
CA VAL A 88 15.53 -13.35 -5.66
C VAL A 88 15.29 -14.80 -6.03
N ASN A 89 15.28 -15.11 -7.33
CA ASN A 89 15.11 -16.47 -7.87
C ASN A 89 13.83 -17.17 -7.39
N GLY A 90 12.71 -16.45 -7.29
CA GLY A 90 11.42 -17.03 -6.89
C GLY A 90 11.37 -17.49 -5.42
N LYS A 91 12.26 -16.99 -4.55
CA LYS A 91 12.26 -17.31 -3.12
C LYS A 91 11.97 -16.08 -2.29
N VAL A 92 11.05 -16.21 -1.33
CA VAL A 92 10.77 -15.20 -0.31
C VAL A 92 11.15 -15.78 1.05
N LYS A 93 11.98 -15.06 1.78
CA LYS A 93 12.42 -15.47 3.12
C LYS A 93 11.39 -15.10 4.18
N GLU A 94 11.31 -15.90 5.24
CA GLU A 94 10.55 -15.58 6.45
C GLU A 94 10.69 -14.10 6.87
N GLY A 95 9.57 -13.47 7.20
CA GLY A 95 9.46 -12.07 7.60
C GLY A 95 9.56 -11.05 6.46
N SER A 96 9.90 -11.48 5.24
CA SER A 96 10.05 -10.57 4.10
C SER A 96 8.69 -10.11 3.59
N PRO A 97 8.56 -8.82 3.20
CA PRO A 97 7.37 -8.36 2.51
C PRO A 97 7.28 -9.03 1.14
N ILE A 98 6.06 -9.39 0.76
CA ILE A 98 5.76 -9.85 -0.59
C ILE A 98 5.57 -8.60 -1.44
N PHE A 99 4.43 -7.93 -1.36
CA PHE A 99 4.14 -6.74 -2.16
C PHE A 99 3.54 -5.61 -1.30
N LEU A 100 3.40 -4.43 -1.88
CA LEU A 100 2.61 -3.34 -1.33
C LEU A 100 1.27 -3.29 -2.07
N ALA A 101 0.17 -3.44 -1.35
CA ALA A 101 -1.17 -3.32 -1.89
C ALA A 101 -1.90 -2.10 -1.32
N VAL A 102 -2.66 -1.42 -2.18
CA VAL A 102 -3.50 -0.27 -1.83
C VAL A 102 -4.85 -0.42 -2.51
N ALA A 103 -5.91 -0.46 -1.71
CA ALA A 103 -7.28 -0.50 -2.20
C ALA A 103 -8.03 0.76 -1.75
N THR A 104 -8.97 1.22 -2.56
CA THR A 104 -9.85 2.36 -2.28
C THR A 104 -11.32 1.93 -2.31
N GLY A 105 -12.14 2.65 -1.53
CA GLY A 105 -13.59 2.45 -1.47
C GLY A 105 -14.30 3.73 -0.97
N GLU A 106 -15.61 3.79 -1.16
CA GLU A 106 -16.46 4.90 -0.70
C GLU A 106 -16.64 4.87 0.83
N SER A 107 -16.39 3.71 1.45
CA SER A 107 -16.35 3.50 2.90
C SER A 107 -15.05 2.82 3.35
N PHE A 108 -14.77 2.89 4.65
CA PHE A 108 -13.64 2.17 5.24
C PHE A 108 -13.79 0.65 5.05
N GLU A 109 -15.00 0.13 5.28
CA GLU A 109 -15.33 -1.29 5.16
C GLU A 109 -15.12 -1.79 3.73
N GLU A 110 -15.55 -1.03 2.72
CA GLU A 110 -15.35 -1.38 1.32
C GLU A 110 -13.86 -1.43 0.94
N ALA A 111 -13.07 -0.45 1.39
CA ALA A 111 -11.62 -0.47 1.17
C ALA A 111 -10.95 -1.66 1.88
N GLU A 112 -11.46 -2.06 3.05
CA GLU A 112 -10.97 -3.21 3.82
C GLU A 112 -11.31 -4.56 3.15
N ASP A 113 -12.53 -4.71 2.63
CA ASP A 113 -12.92 -5.94 1.94
C ASP A 113 -12.17 -6.07 0.60
N LYS A 114 -12.07 -4.97 -0.15
CA LYS A 114 -11.35 -4.94 -1.42
C LYS A 114 -9.86 -5.29 -1.25
N ILE A 115 -9.18 -4.78 -0.22
CA ILE A 115 -7.76 -5.13 0.00
C ILE A 115 -7.59 -6.63 0.29
N LYS A 116 -8.53 -7.25 1.02
CA LYS A 116 -8.48 -8.69 1.33
C LYS A 116 -8.65 -9.52 0.06
N GLU A 117 -9.55 -9.12 -0.83
CA GLU A 117 -9.76 -9.80 -2.12
C GLU A 117 -8.49 -9.72 -3.00
N VAL A 118 -7.93 -8.52 -3.16
CA VAL A 118 -6.71 -8.26 -3.94
C VAL A 118 -5.53 -9.08 -3.40
N ILE A 119 -5.32 -9.08 -2.08
CA ILE A 119 -4.23 -9.85 -1.47
C ILE A 119 -4.41 -11.35 -1.74
N ASN A 120 -5.63 -11.86 -1.60
CA ASN A 120 -5.94 -13.26 -1.86
C ASN A 120 -5.71 -13.64 -3.33
N GLU A 121 -6.09 -12.79 -4.26
CA GLU A 121 -5.84 -12.97 -5.69
C GLU A 121 -4.34 -12.99 -6.00
N ALA A 122 -3.60 -12.01 -5.48
CA ALA A 122 -2.16 -11.89 -5.67
C ALA A 122 -1.37 -13.08 -5.09
N ILE A 123 -1.72 -13.53 -3.88
CA ILE A 123 -1.09 -14.71 -3.24
C ILE A 123 -1.37 -15.97 -4.07
N ASN A 124 -2.62 -16.17 -4.51
CA ASN A 124 -3.01 -17.28 -5.36
C ASN A 124 -2.26 -17.26 -6.70
N LEU A 125 -2.14 -16.09 -7.32
CA LEU A 125 -1.42 -15.90 -8.57
C LEU A 125 0.03 -16.35 -8.42
N LEU A 126 0.71 -15.89 -7.36
CA LEU A 126 2.11 -16.22 -7.07
C LEU A 126 2.34 -17.68 -6.62
N GLY A 127 1.27 -18.47 -6.43
CA GLY A 127 1.36 -19.85 -5.97
C GLY A 127 1.78 -19.99 -4.51
N ILE A 128 1.59 -18.93 -3.71
CA ILE A 128 1.98 -18.93 -2.29
C ILE A 128 0.86 -19.54 -1.44
N ASP A 129 1.25 -20.40 -0.51
CA ASP A 129 0.35 -20.94 0.53
C ASP A 129 -0.21 -19.79 1.38
N LYS A 130 -1.53 -19.62 1.39
CA LYS A 130 -2.21 -18.52 2.12
C LYS A 130 -1.95 -18.57 3.61
N ASP A 131 -1.82 -19.77 4.17
CA ASP A 131 -1.55 -19.97 5.60
C ASP A 131 -0.10 -19.62 5.96
N ALA A 132 0.75 -19.38 4.94
CA ALA A 132 2.11 -18.89 5.09
C ALA A 132 2.21 -17.37 5.10
N VAL A 133 1.10 -16.63 4.95
CA VAL A 133 1.12 -15.17 4.77
C VAL A 133 0.30 -14.48 5.85
N THR A 134 0.85 -13.43 6.44
CA THR A 134 0.12 -12.51 7.31
C THR A 134 0.03 -11.13 6.68
N TRP A 135 -1.08 -10.46 6.93
CA TRP A 135 -1.27 -9.06 6.56
C TRP A 135 -2.19 -8.40 7.58
N ALA A 136 -1.86 -7.16 7.92
CA ALA A 136 -2.66 -6.32 8.80
C ALA A 136 -3.40 -5.28 7.98
#